data_AF-X6LT36-F1
#
_entry.id   AF-X6LT36-F1
#
_cell.length_a   1.000
_cell.length_b   1.000
_cell.length_c   1.000
_cell.angle_alpha   90.00
_cell.angle_beta   90.00
_cell.angle_gamma   90.00
#
_symmetry.space_group_name_H-M   'P 1'
#
loop_
_entity.id
_entity.type
_entity.pdbx_description
1 polymer ?
#
loop_
_entity_poly.entity_id
_entity_poly.type
_entity_poly.pdbx_seq_one_letter_code
_entity_poly.pdbx_strand_id
1 'polypeptide(L)'
;ELIFGFTLRIRVSVVKHKNCHKGLLEMLDHMCGFMNSKQKLANAKDSIEKREIFEDISDHCFEQIDISLDQIRSLQKNKELKKNEDEIIGTKEQRSKRKEWSSKSLRTLRPQTEFFDDIDNSIDTPFKPKLLKKPNSLQKLQSESQLENPYAFEIDQFKYCKRQLKRREPIMYRPLKETAIYWVNTTAQLTEMIDHIVSEFELAGNDKFNGIGVDLRYDNIHSYQGMACVLQISTRSEVYKLRRVLQQLNVIFTNPNIIKVFYQSKQHLLALQRDLGIYV
;
A
#
# COMPACT_ATOMS: atom_id res chain seq x y z
N GLU A 1 28.73 -31.15 19.56
CA GLU A 1 29.19 -32.32 18.77
C GLU A 1 28.53 -32.45 17.38
N LEU A 2 27.27 -32.04 17.19
CA LEU A 2 26.64 -32.00 15.85
C LEU A 2 27.25 -30.99 14.86
N ILE A 3 27.94 -29.95 15.35
CA ILE A 3 28.47 -28.84 14.52
C ILE A 3 29.86 -29.16 13.93
N PHE A 4 30.70 -29.92 14.62
CA PHE A 4 31.97 -30.43 14.06
C PHE A 4 31.73 -31.57 13.06
N GLY A 5 30.63 -32.32 13.22
CA GLY A 5 30.24 -33.40 12.31
C GLY A 5 29.81 -32.92 10.93
N PHE A 6 29.27 -31.71 10.79
CA PHE A 6 28.80 -31.18 9.50
C PHE A 6 29.95 -30.64 8.64
N THR A 7 30.89 -29.91 9.25
CA THR A 7 32.11 -29.42 8.58
C THR A 7 33.09 -30.56 8.24
N LEU A 8 33.18 -31.62 9.06
CA LEU A 8 33.95 -32.82 8.69
C LEU A 8 33.24 -33.70 7.66
N ARG A 9 31.89 -33.81 7.66
CA ARG A 9 31.17 -34.58 6.62
C ARG A 9 31.33 -33.98 5.23
N ILE A 10 31.41 -32.66 5.12
CA ILE A 10 31.72 -32.00 3.84
C ILE A 10 33.17 -32.34 3.43
N ARG A 11 34.13 -32.36 4.37
CA ARG A 11 35.53 -32.73 4.08
C ARG A 11 35.72 -34.21 3.68
N VAL A 12 34.91 -35.13 4.20
CA VAL A 12 35.06 -36.58 3.93
C VAL A 12 34.25 -37.06 2.72
N SER A 13 33.12 -36.42 2.37
CA SER A 13 32.35 -36.79 1.16
C SER A 13 32.95 -36.24 -0.15
N VAL A 14 33.79 -35.20 -0.05
CA VAL A 14 34.49 -34.57 -1.18
C VAL A 14 35.55 -35.48 -1.82
N VAL A 15 35.95 -36.57 -1.15
CA VAL A 15 36.95 -37.52 -1.63
C VAL A 15 36.33 -38.68 -2.44
N LYS A 16 35.00 -38.87 -2.44
CA LYS A 16 34.37 -40.05 -3.07
C LYS A 16 33.39 -39.82 -4.22
N HIS A 17 33.01 -38.59 -4.58
CA HIS A 17 32.14 -38.38 -5.74
C HIS A 17 32.55 -37.14 -6.56
N LYS A 18 33.13 -37.37 -7.74
CA LYS A 18 33.47 -36.34 -8.74
C LYS A 18 32.27 -35.47 -9.17
N ASN A 19 31.03 -35.91 -8.90
CA ASN A 19 29.80 -35.19 -9.23
C ASN A 19 29.30 -34.22 -8.13
N CYS A 20 29.72 -34.38 -6.86
CA CYS A 20 29.31 -33.46 -5.77
C CYS A 20 30.02 -32.11 -5.82
N HIS A 21 31.24 -32.07 -6.38
CA HIS A 21 32.02 -30.85 -6.52
C HIS A 21 31.35 -29.81 -7.41
N LYS A 22 30.71 -30.28 -8.49
CA LYS A 22 30.03 -29.41 -9.45
C LYS A 22 28.82 -28.71 -8.83
N GLY A 23 27.99 -29.46 -8.10
CA GLY A 23 26.82 -28.90 -7.40
C GLY A 23 27.21 -27.93 -6.28
N LEU A 24 28.30 -28.20 -5.55
CA LEU A 24 28.84 -27.26 -4.56
C LEU A 24 29.35 -25.98 -5.23
N LEU A 25 30.10 -26.09 -6.34
CA LEU A 25 30.58 -24.93 -7.09
C LEU A 25 29.44 -24.10 -7.70
N GLU A 26 28.39 -24.75 -8.20
CA GLU A 26 27.17 -24.08 -8.69
C GLU A 26 26.46 -23.33 -7.57
N MET A 27 26.33 -23.93 -6.39
CA MET A 27 25.72 -23.29 -5.22
C MET A 27 26.55 -22.09 -4.74
N LEU A 28 27.87 -22.23 -4.72
CA LEU A 28 28.81 -21.14 -4.41
C LEU A 28 28.72 -20.01 -5.45
N ASP A 29 28.62 -20.34 -6.73
CA ASP A 29 28.46 -19.35 -7.80
C ASP A 29 27.10 -18.63 -7.73
N HIS A 30 26.04 -19.32 -7.32
CA HIS A 30 24.73 -18.72 -7.01
C HIS A 30 24.81 -17.75 -5.82
N MET A 31 25.49 -18.13 -4.73
CA MET A 31 25.69 -17.25 -3.57
C MET A 31 26.52 -16.00 -3.94
N CYS A 32 27.57 -16.18 -4.74
CA CYS A 32 28.39 -15.07 -5.23
C CYS A 32 27.63 -14.16 -6.22
N GLY A 33 26.72 -14.74 -7.01
CA GLY A 33 25.79 -14.02 -7.89
C GLY A 33 24.79 -13.18 -7.12
N PHE A 34 24.19 -13.73 -6.07
CA PHE A 34 23.23 -13.06 -5.21
C PHE A 34 23.79 -11.76 -4.59
N MET A 35 25.07 -11.76 -4.25
CA MET A 35 25.75 -10.62 -3.61
C MET A 35 26.38 -9.61 -4.59
N ASN A 36 26.25 -9.82 -5.92
CA ASN A 36 27.07 -9.14 -6.93
C ASN A 36 28.59 -9.25 -6.69
N SER A 37 29.03 -10.26 -5.93
CA SER A 37 30.43 -10.46 -5.55
C SER A 37 31.22 -11.26 -6.58
N LYS A 38 30.61 -11.70 -7.69
CA LYS A 38 31.28 -12.46 -8.76
C LYS A 38 32.53 -11.74 -9.29
N GLN A 39 32.47 -10.42 -9.47
CA GLN A 39 33.64 -9.62 -9.90
C GLN A 39 34.74 -9.56 -8.83
N LYS A 40 34.37 -9.46 -7.55
CA LYS A 40 35.34 -9.47 -6.43
C LYS A 40 36.04 -10.82 -6.32
N LEU A 41 35.29 -11.92 -6.44
CA LEU A 41 35.84 -13.28 -6.40
C LEU A 41 36.73 -13.60 -7.62
N ALA A 42 36.39 -13.08 -8.80
CA ALA A 42 37.18 -13.24 -10.02
C ALA A 42 38.53 -12.51 -9.96
N ASN A 43 38.60 -11.39 -9.23
CA ASN A 43 39.81 -10.57 -9.08
C ASN A 43 40.71 -11.00 -7.91
N ALA A 44 40.28 -11.97 -7.10
CA ALA A 44 41.04 -12.46 -5.95
C ALA A 44 42.31 -13.20 -6.41
N LYS A 45 43.46 -12.77 -5.88
CA LYS A 45 44.81 -13.14 -6.33
C LYS A 45 45.24 -14.52 -5.83
N ASP A 46 44.76 -14.93 -4.67
CA ASP A 46 45.12 -16.21 -4.05
C ASP A 46 43.93 -16.93 -3.41
N SER A 47 44.18 -18.15 -2.93
CA SER A 47 43.16 -18.98 -2.29
C SER A 47 42.72 -18.46 -0.92
N ILE A 48 43.47 -17.53 -0.32
CA ILE A 48 43.19 -16.97 0.99
C ILE A 48 42.16 -15.84 0.82
N GLU A 49 42.40 -14.91 -0.11
CA GLU A 49 41.49 -13.82 -0.45
C GLU A 49 40.12 -14.35 -0.94
N LYS A 50 40.11 -15.44 -1.71
CA LYS A 50 38.86 -16.12 -2.10
C LYS A 50 38.08 -16.68 -0.92
N ARG A 51 38.79 -17.14 0.12
CA ARG A 51 38.16 -17.67 1.33
C ARG A 51 37.57 -16.55 2.18
N GLU A 52 38.29 -15.44 2.34
CA GLU A 52 37.81 -14.26 3.06
C GLU A 52 36.54 -13.70 2.42
N ILE A 53 36.51 -13.54 1.09
CA ILE A 53 35.31 -13.12 0.35
C ILE A 53 34.13 -14.07 0.59
N PHE A 54 34.40 -15.37 0.70
CA PHE A 54 33.35 -16.35 0.95
C PHE A 54 32.83 -16.30 2.39
N GLU A 55 33.71 -16.10 3.37
CA GLU A 55 33.33 -15.89 4.77
C GLU A 55 32.44 -14.64 4.90
N ASP A 56 32.81 -13.52 4.27
CA ASP A 56 32.00 -12.29 4.22
C ASP A 56 30.61 -12.51 3.58
N ILE A 57 30.56 -13.25 2.47
CA ILE A 57 29.29 -13.59 1.80
C ILE A 57 28.41 -14.44 2.71
N SER A 58 29.00 -15.45 3.35
CA SER A 58 28.28 -16.35 4.23
C SER A 58 27.70 -15.60 5.43
N ASP A 59 28.49 -14.73 6.07
CA ASP A 59 28.06 -13.91 7.20
C ASP A 59 26.93 -12.97 6.81
N HIS A 60 27.01 -12.32 5.64
CA HIS A 60 25.92 -11.49 5.14
C HIS A 60 24.64 -12.30 4.89
N CYS A 61 24.75 -13.49 4.29
CA CYS A 61 23.59 -14.36 4.08
C CYS A 61 22.93 -14.77 5.40
N PHE A 62 23.72 -15.13 6.41
CA PHE A 62 23.19 -15.48 7.73
C PHE A 62 22.52 -14.29 8.42
N GLU A 63 23.11 -13.10 8.35
CA GLU A 63 22.50 -11.88 8.87
C GLU A 63 21.14 -11.59 8.20
N GLN A 64 21.04 -11.75 6.87
CA GLN A 64 19.76 -11.59 6.16
C GLN A 64 18.72 -12.64 6.56
N ILE A 65 19.14 -13.88 6.80
CA ILE A 65 18.26 -14.95 7.32
C ILE A 65 17.76 -14.57 8.71
N ASP A 66 18.64 -14.14 9.61
CA ASP A 66 18.29 -13.77 10.98
C ASP A 66 17.33 -12.58 11.01
N ILE A 67 17.60 -11.52 10.23
CA ILE A 67 16.70 -10.39 10.05
C ILE A 67 15.32 -10.86 9.55
N SER A 68 15.28 -11.77 8.57
CA SER A 68 14.03 -12.28 8.00
C SER A 68 13.24 -13.11 9.01
N LEU A 69 13.92 -13.96 9.78
CA LEU A 69 13.30 -14.76 10.84
C LEU A 69 12.75 -13.89 11.97
N ASP A 70 13.47 -12.84 12.36
CA ASP A 70 13.00 -11.89 13.37
C ASP A 70 11.79 -11.07 12.89
N GLN A 71 11.76 -10.69 11.62
CA GLN A 71 10.58 -10.07 11.00
C GLN A 71 9.37 -11.00 11.07
N ILE A 72 9.51 -12.27 10.68
CA ILE A 72 8.42 -13.27 10.74
C ILE A 72 7.91 -13.46 12.18
N ARG A 73 8.83 -13.63 13.15
CA ARG A 73 8.47 -13.75 14.57
C ARG A 73 7.73 -12.52 15.09
N SER A 74 8.19 -11.32 14.71
CA SER A 74 7.55 -10.06 15.10
C SER A 74 6.13 -9.94 14.54
N LEU A 75 5.91 -10.37 13.28
CA LEU A 75 4.59 -10.35 12.65
C LEU A 75 3.64 -11.36 13.30
N GLN A 76 4.12 -12.55 13.66
CA GLN A 76 3.33 -13.55 14.40
C GLN A 76 2.92 -13.02 15.77
N LYS A 77 3.86 -12.47 16.54
CA LYS A 77 3.59 -11.86 17.85
C LYS A 77 2.61 -10.69 17.77
N ASN A 78 2.73 -9.84 16.74
CA ASN A 78 1.80 -8.73 16.51
C ASN A 78 0.40 -9.21 16.13
N LYS A 79 0.27 -10.31 15.35
CA LYS A 79 -1.03 -10.93 15.05
C LYS A 79 -1.70 -11.49 16.30
N GLU A 80 -0.95 -12.14 17.20
CA GLU A 80 -1.46 -12.63 18.48
C GLU A 80 -1.92 -11.49 19.40
N LEU A 81 -1.13 -10.42 19.50
CA LEU A 81 -1.49 -9.23 20.30
C LEU A 81 -2.76 -8.56 19.78
N LYS A 82 -2.93 -8.42 18.46
CA LYS A 82 -4.15 -7.86 17.86
C LYS A 82 -5.38 -8.73 18.09
N LYS A 83 -5.23 -10.06 18.01
CA LYS A 83 -6.33 -11.00 18.26
C LYS A 83 -6.86 -10.87 19.70
N ASN A 84 -5.95 -10.66 20.65
CA ASN A 84 -6.30 -10.40 22.06
C ASN A 84 -6.94 -9.01 22.25
N GLU A 85 -6.55 -7.99 21.49
CA GLU A 85 -7.20 -6.67 21.54
C GLU A 85 -8.61 -6.71 20.94
N ASP A 86 -8.82 -7.44 19.84
CA ASP A 86 -10.14 -7.60 19.20
C ASP A 86 -11.11 -8.40 20.08
N GLU A 87 -10.64 -9.36 20.89
CA GLU A 87 -11.45 -10.06 21.91
C GLU A 87 -11.85 -9.15 23.08
N ILE A 88 -11.05 -8.13 23.42
CA ILE A 88 -11.30 -7.21 24.53
C ILE A 88 -12.28 -6.08 24.14
N ILE A 89 -12.46 -5.78 22.85
CA ILE A 89 -13.39 -4.72 22.37
C ILE A 89 -14.87 -5.12 22.56
N GLY A 90 -15.16 -6.37 22.94
CA GLY A 90 -16.51 -6.87 23.25
C GLY A 90 -17.11 -6.42 24.59
N THR A 91 -16.36 -5.79 25.50
CA THR A 91 -16.89 -5.33 26.80
C THR A 91 -16.65 -3.84 27.01
N LYS A 92 -17.74 -3.06 26.95
CA LYS A 92 -17.75 -1.67 27.41
C LYS A 92 -17.46 -1.65 28.91
N GLU A 93 -16.32 -1.09 29.30
CA GLU A 93 -16.14 -0.05 30.33
C GLU A 93 -14.70 -0.08 30.86
N GLN A 94 -13.95 0.99 30.58
CA GLN A 94 -13.18 1.79 31.54
C GLN A 94 -12.04 2.54 30.82
N ARG A 95 -12.27 3.84 30.60
CA ARG A 95 -11.19 4.81 30.38
C ARG A 95 -10.43 4.98 31.70
N SER A 96 -9.18 4.54 31.76
CA SER A 96 -8.08 5.29 32.41
C SER A 96 -6.77 4.50 32.35
N LYS A 97 -5.96 4.84 31.34
CA LYS A 97 -4.49 4.83 31.28
C LYS A 97 -4.14 4.82 29.81
N ARG A 98 -4.02 6.02 29.23
CA ARG A 98 -3.41 6.19 27.91
C ARG A 98 -1.96 5.75 28.10
N LYS A 99 -1.65 4.47 27.81
CA LYS A 99 -0.25 4.01 27.72
C LYS A 99 0.39 4.93 26.70
N GLU A 100 1.34 5.72 27.17
CA GLU A 100 2.15 6.58 26.35
C GLU A 100 2.89 5.64 25.39
N TRP A 101 2.37 5.56 24.16
CA TRP A 101 2.92 4.70 23.15
C TRP A 101 4.29 5.28 22.79
N SER A 102 5.35 4.68 23.35
CA SER A 102 6.69 5.24 23.19
C SER A 102 7.00 5.38 21.71
N SER A 103 7.62 6.49 21.35
CA SER A 103 8.01 6.81 19.97
C SER A 103 8.97 5.80 19.34
N LYS A 104 9.51 4.85 20.12
CA LYS A 104 10.23 3.67 19.61
C LYS A 104 9.31 2.60 19.02
N SER A 105 8.09 2.45 19.55
CA SER A 105 7.10 1.47 19.09
C SER A 105 6.34 1.91 17.81
N LEU A 106 6.19 3.21 17.56
CA LEU A 106 5.63 3.70 16.27
C LEU A 106 6.60 3.51 15.10
N ARG A 107 7.91 3.47 15.35
CA ARG A 107 8.95 3.34 14.30
C ARG A 107 8.96 1.97 13.64
N THR A 108 8.34 0.96 14.24
CA THR A 108 8.34 -0.43 13.76
C THR A 108 7.06 -0.83 13.04
N LEU A 109 5.99 -0.03 13.11
CA LEU A 109 4.73 -0.32 12.42
C LEU A 109 4.80 0.16 10.98
N ARG A 110 5.08 -0.78 10.06
CA ARG A 110 5.00 -0.56 8.62
C ARG A 110 3.60 -0.96 8.14
N PRO A 111 2.68 -0.01 7.86
CA PRO A 111 1.31 -0.35 7.46
C PRO A 111 1.26 -1.23 6.20
N GLN A 112 2.32 -1.23 5.38
CA GLN A 112 2.48 -2.07 4.20
C GLN A 112 2.44 -3.58 4.52
N THR A 113 2.83 -4.00 5.73
CA THR A 113 2.84 -5.42 6.11
C THR A 113 1.45 -6.00 6.34
N GLU A 114 0.44 -5.14 6.39
CA GLU A 114 -0.96 -5.52 6.53
C GLU A 114 -1.74 -5.31 5.23
N PHE A 115 -1.06 -5.03 4.12
CA PHE A 115 -1.70 -4.93 2.82
C PHE A 115 -2.14 -6.31 2.35
N PHE A 116 -3.27 -6.34 1.65
CA PHE A 116 -3.77 -7.57 1.06
C PHE A 116 -2.92 -7.98 -0.14
N ASP A 117 -2.49 -7.00 -0.93
CA ASP A 117 -1.60 -7.19 -2.07
C ASP A 117 -0.13 -6.97 -1.64
N ASP A 118 0.77 -7.79 -2.15
CA ASP A 118 2.20 -7.56 -2.03
C ASP A 118 2.65 -6.35 -2.85
N ILE A 119 3.71 -5.68 -2.39
CA ILE A 119 4.26 -4.50 -3.07
C ILE A 119 5.35 -4.94 -4.05
N ASP A 120 5.09 -4.77 -5.34
CA ASP A 120 6.10 -4.93 -6.41
C ASP A 120 6.74 -3.58 -6.77
N ASN A 121 8.05 -3.48 -6.59
CA ASN A 121 8.85 -2.30 -6.98
C ASN A 121 9.77 -2.58 -8.17
N SER A 122 9.57 -3.69 -8.88
CA SER A 122 10.36 -4.07 -10.05
C SER A 122 10.16 -3.05 -11.19
N ILE A 123 11.26 -2.61 -11.81
CA ILE A 123 11.23 -1.60 -12.89
C ILE A 123 10.52 -2.12 -14.14
N ASP A 124 10.63 -3.42 -14.41
CA ASP A 124 10.12 -4.06 -15.62
C ASP A 124 8.62 -4.38 -15.56
N THR A 125 7.95 -4.13 -14.43
CA THR A 125 6.52 -4.38 -14.27
C THR A 125 5.71 -3.13 -14.67
N PRO A 126 4.98 -3.14 -15.80
CA PRO A 126 4.11 -2.02 -16.16
C PRO A 126 2.97 -1.84 -15.16
N PHE A 127 2.50 -0.60 -15.00
CA PHE A 127 1.33 -0.31 -14.17
C PHE A 127 0.09 -1.04 -14.69
N LYS A 128 -0.59 -1.76 -13.79
CA LYS A 128 -1.87 -2.41 -14.07
C LYS A 128 -2.99 -1.70 -13.30
N PRO A 129 -4.02 -1.16 -13.97
CA PRO A 129 -5.20 -0.59 -13.32
C PRO A 129 -5.82 -1.57 -12.32
N LYS A 130 -6.02 -1.14 -11.08
CA LYS A 130 -6.67 -1.98 -10.04
C LYS A 130 -8.20 -2.08 -10.20
N LEU A 131 -8.79 -1.46 -11.21
CA LEU A 131 -10.23 -1.25 -11.35
C LEU A 131 -10.99 -2.55 -11.65
N LEU A 132 -11.82 -3.02 -10.72
CA LEU A 132 -12.64 -4.22 -10.92
C LEU A 132 -14.00 -3.93 -11.55
N LYS A 133 -14.62 -2.80 -11.20
CA LYS A 133 -15.94 -2.37 -11.67
C LYS A 133 -15.86 -0.94 -12.15
N LYS A 134 -16.50 -0.66 -13.29
CA LYS A 134 -16.52 0.67 -13.93
C LYS A 134 -17.91 1.33 -13.81
N PRO A 135 -18.27 1.93 -12.66
CA PRO A 135 -19.52 2.68 -12.50
C PRO A 135 -19.55 3.92 -13.40
N ASN A 136 -20.74 4.47 -13.68
CA ASN A 136 -20.90 5.65 -14.54
C ASN A 136 -20.22 5.54 -15.93
N SER A 137 -20.10 4.31 -16.45
CA SER A 137 -19.42 4.06 -17.71
C SER A 137 -20.28 4.43 -18.92
N LEU A 138 -19.64 5.04 -19.91
CA LEU A 138 -20.17 5.20 -21.26
C LEU A 138 -19.65 4.07 -22.18
N GLN A 139 -18.50 3.50 -21.83
CA GLN A 139 -17.89 2.36 -22.52
C GLN A 139 -17.59 1.23 -21.54
N LYS A 140 -17.84 -0.01 -21.97
CA LYS A 140 -17.49 -1.21 -21.19
C LYS A 140 -16.00 -1.21 -20.83
N LEU A 141 -15.68 -1.73 -19.64
CA LEU A 141 -14.30 -1.92 -19.21
C LEU A 141 -13.60 -2.83 -20.21
N GLN A 142 -12.60 -2.29 -20.92
CA GLN A 142 -11.79 -3.06 -21.86
C GLN A 142 -10.82 -3.96 -21.08
N SER A 143 -10.42 -5.07 -21.71
CA SER A 143 -9.54 -6.07 -21.11
C SER A 143 -8.16 -5.50 -20.74
N GLU A 144 -7.54 -6.10 -19.73
CA GLU A 144 -6.29 -5.71 -19.02
C GLU A 144 -5.05 -5.44 -19.91
N SER A 145 -5.14 -5.62 -21.22
CA SER A 145 -4.04 -5.44 -22.17
C SER A 145 -3.75 -3.98 -22.54
N GLN A 146 -4.61 -3.03 -22.14
CA GLN A 146 -4.41 -1.61 -22.40
C GLN A 146 -3.89 -0.88 -21.16
N LEU A 147 -2.70 -0.30 -21.29
CA LEU A 147 -2.06 0.64 -20.35
C LEU A 147 -2.79 2.00 -20.23
N GLU A 148 -3.89 2.16 -20.95
CA GLU A 148 -4.63 3.41 -21.04
C GLU A 148 -5.53 3.63 -19.82
N ASN A 149 -5.81 4.90 -19.51
CA ASN A 149 -6.71 5.25 -18.42
C ASN A 149 -8.12 4.68 -18.70
N PRO A 150 -8.69 3.82 -17.82
CA PRO A 150 -9.99 3.21 -18.02
C PRO A 150 -11.15 4.19 -18.23
N TYR A 151 -11.03 5.42 -17.77
CA TYR A 151 -12.03 6.49 -17.92
C TYR A 151 -11.66 7.55 -18.96
N ALA A 152 -10.63 7.32 -19.78
CA ALA A 152 -10.20 8.29 -20.81
C ALA A 152 -11.36 8.71 -21.74
N PHE A 153 -12.13 7.73 -22.23
CA PHE A 153 -13.28 8.00 -23.10
C PHE A 153 -14.36 8.85 -22.42
N GLU A 154 -14.70 8.54 -21.16
CA GLU A 154 -15.67 9.31 -20.39
C GLU A 154 -15.21 10.75 -20.14
N ILE A 155 -13.91 10.94 -19.87
CA ILE A 155 -13.30 12.26 -19.66
C ILE A 155 -13.33 13.08 -20.95
N ASP A 156 -12.99 12.48 -22.09
CA ASP A 156 -12.99 13.16 -23.39
C ASP A 156 -14.41 13.56 -23.83
N GLN A 157 -15.41 12.75 -23.49
CA GLN A 157 -16.82 13.03 -23.78
C GLN A 157 -17.51 13.87 -22.70
N PHE A 158 -16.80 14.22 -21.62
CA PHE A 158 -17.39 14.93 -20.49
C PHE A 158 -17.90 16.31 -20.89
N LYS A 159 -19.16 16.59 -20.56
CA LYS A 159 -19.80 17.88 -20.80
C LYS A 159 -20.27 18.47 -19.48
N TYR A 160 -19.80 19.68 -19.18
CA TYR A 160 -20.29 20.43 -18.03
C TYR A 160 -21.79 20.64 -18.13
N CYS A 161 -22.51 20.36 -17.04
CA CYS A 161 -23.94 20.68 -17.00
C CYS A 161 -24.12 22.21 -16.89
N LYS A 162 -25.16 22.76 -17.53
CA LYS A 162 -25.42 24.21 -17.57
C LYS A 162 -25.42 24.85 -16.18
N ARG A 163 -25.80 24.10 -15.15
CA ARG A 163 -25.78 24.53 -13.75
C ARG A 163 -24.37 24.78 -13.22
N GLN A 164 -23.39 23.93 -13.54
CA GLN A 164 -22.00 24.07 -13.10
C GLN A 164 -21.38 25.39 -13.60
N LEU A 165 -21.88 25.90 -14.73
CA LEU A 165 -21.39 27.12 -15.38
C LEU A 165 -22.09 28.39 -14.86
N LYS A 166 -23.15 28.27 -14.05
CA LYS A 166 -23.85 29.42 -13.48
C LYS A 166 -23.11 29.94 -12.26
N ARG A 167 -22.92 31.26 -12.17
CA ARG A 167 -22.46 31.93 -10.96
C ARG A 167 -23.44 31.63 -9.82
N ARG A 168 -22.90 31.31 -8.64
CA ARG A 168 -23.64 31.10 -7.40
C ARG A 168 -22.95 31.84 -6.27
N GLU A 169 -23.72 32.23 -5.27
CA GLU A 169 -23.16 32.80 -4.06
C GLU A 169 -22.34 31.75 -3.30
N PRO A 170 -21.12 32.10 -2.83
CA PRO A 170 -20.30 31.19 -2.05
C PRO A 170 -21.02 30.78 -0.76
N ILE A 171 -21.16 29.46 -0.57
CA ILE A 171 -21.64 28.90 0.70
C ILE A 171 -20.43 28.70 1.60
N MET A 172 -20.38 29.45 2.71
CA MET A 172 -19.31 29.36 3.70
C MET A 172 -19.29 28.00 4.39
N TYR A 173 -18.10 27.56 4.77
CA TYR A 173 -17.90 26.33 5.54
C TYR A 173 -18.48 26.47 6.95
N ARG A 174 -18.87 25.34 7.55
CA ARG A 174 -19.33 25.30 8.94
C ARG A 174 -18.15 25.52 9.90
N PRO A 175 -18.39 26.10 11.08
CA PRO A 175 -17.37 26.19 12.11
C PRO A 175 -16.77 24.82 12.44
N LEU A 176 -15.46 24.78 12.67
CA LEU A 176 -14.74 23.51 12.93
C LEU A 176 -15.29 22.75 14.15
N LYS A 177 -15.78 23.47 15.17
CA LYS A 177 -16.35 22.86 16.39
C LYS A 177 -17.68 22.14 16.13
N GLU A 178 -18.40 22.53 15.08
CA GLU A 178 -19.72 22.01 14.73
C GLU A 178 -19.66 20.99 13.59
N THR A 179 -18.49 20.84 12.96
CA THR A 179 -18.31 19.94 11.83
C THR A 179 -18.02 18.53 12.34
N ALA A 180 -18.94 17.61 12.06
CA ALA A 180 -18.77 16.21 12.42
C ALA A 180 -17.65 15.57 11.57
N ILE A 181 -16.80 14.78 12.23
CA ILE A 181 -15.70 14.04 11.60
C ILE A 181 -15.90 12.55 11.84
N TYR A 182 -15.99 11.79 10.75
CA TYR A 182 -16.20 10.35 10.77
C TYR A 182 -14.93 9.63 10.30
N TRP A 183 -14.54 8.60 11.04
CA TRP A 183 -13.51 7.66 10.63
C TRP A 183 -14.17 6.44 10.01
N VAL A 184 -13.86 6.19 8.75
CA VAL A 184 -14.39 5.06 7.98
C VAL A 184 -13.29 4.02 7.87
N ASN A 185 -13.42 2.95 8.65
CA ASN A 185 -12.43 1.90 8.79
C ASN A 185 -12.95 0.52 8.37
N THR A 186 -14.26 0.36 8.15
CA THR A 186 -14.88 -0.90 7.71
C THR A 186 -15.62 -0.72 6.39
N THR A 187 -15.78 -1.82 5.65
CA THR A 187 -16.57 -1.82 4.40
C THR A 187 -18.01 -1.42 4.63
N ALA A 188 -18.61 -1.79 5.77
CA ALA A 188 -19.98 -1.38 6.12
C ALA A 188 -20.09 0.15 6.27
N GLN A 189 -19.18 0.76 7.04
CA GLN A 189 -19.12 2.22 7.19
C GLN A 189 -18.87 2.93 5.85
N LEU A 190 -18.08 2.32 4.97
CA LEU A 190 -17.82 2.85 3.64
C LEU A 190 -19.09 2.86 2.78
N THR A 191 -19.84 1.77 2.78
CA THR A 191 -21.13 1.70 2.08
C THR A 191 -22.11 2.71 2.66
N GLU A 192 -22.25 2.80 3.99
CA GLU A 192 -23.11 3.78 4.66
C GLU A 192 -22.72 5.22 4.29
N MET A 193 -21.42 5.54 4.28
CA MET A 193 -20.94 6.84 3.85
C MET A 193 -21.29 7.13 2.39
N ILE A 194 -21.09 6.15 1.49
CA ILE A 194 -21.40 6.31 0.07
C ILE A 194 -22.88 6.58 -0.11
N ASP A 195 -23.73 5.76 0.49
CA ASP A 195 -25.19 5.89 0.42
C ASP A 195 -25.65 7.23 1.00
N HIS A 196 -25.03 7.69 2.09
CA HIS A 196 -25.31 9.00 2.68
C HIS A 196 -24.95 10.14 1.72
N ILE A 197 -23.75 10.14 1.13
CA ILE A 197 -23.33 11.20 0.19
C ILE A 197 -24.20 11.21 -1.07
N VAL A 198 -24.55 10.03 -1.59
CA VAL A 198 -25.43 9.90 -2.77
C VAL A 198 -26.84 10.39 -2.42
N SER A 199 -27.39 9.98 -1.28
CA SER A 199 -28.71 10.43 -0.81
C SER A 199 -28.74 11.94 -0.55
N GLU A 200 -27.69 12.51 0.05
CA GLU A 200 -27.56 13.96 0.24
C GLU A 200 -27.57 14.69 -1.11
N PHE A 201 -26.88 14.15 -2.12
CA PHE A 201 -26.87 14.69 -3.48
C PHE A 201 -28.26 14.61 -4.16
N GLU A 202 -28.97 13.49 -4.02
CA GLU A 202 -30.31 13.30 -4.59
C GLU A 202 -31.37 14.17 -3.89
N LEU A 203 -31.36 14.20 -2.56
CA LEU A 203 -32.34 14.94 -1.73
C LEU A 203 -32.16 16.44 -1.74
N ALA A 204 -30.92 16.93 -1.80
CA ALA A 204 -30.64 18.37 -1.86
C ALA A 204 -31.27 19.04 -3.09
N GLY A 205 -31.74 18.23 -4.06
CA GLY A 205 -32.09 18.69 -5.38
C GLY A 205 -30.89 19.34 -6.05
N ASN A 206 -31.05 19.68 -7.33
CA ASN A 206 -29.95 20.27 -8.09
C ASN A 206 -29.56 21.71 -7.64
N ASP A 207 -29.96 22.22 -6.48
CA ASP A 207 -29.68 23.61 -6.09
C ASP A 207 -28.79 23.80 -4.86
N LYS A 208 -28.66 22.82 -3.95
CA LYS A 208 -27.88 23.02 -2.70
C LYS A 208 -26.56 22.24 -2.62
N PHE A 209 -26.50 21.03 -3.15
CA PHE A 209 -25.30 20.20 -3.11
C PHE A 209 -24.80 19.90 -4.52
N ASN A 210 -23.55 20.29 -4.80
CA ASN A 210 -22.97 20.15 -6.14
C ASN A 210 -21.67 19.34 -6.15
N GLY A 211 -21.15 18.92 -5.01
CA GLY A 211 -19.85 18.27 -5.01
C GLY A 211 -19.23 18.07 -3.63
N ILE A 212 -18.10 17.38 -3.66
CA ILE A 212 -17.29 17.03 -2.50
C ILE A 212 -15.91 17.69 -2.61
N GLY A 213 -15.37 18.11 -1.47
CA GLY A 213 -13.95 18.44 -1.33
C GLY A 213 -13.14 17.17 -1.08
N VAL A 214 -12.02 17.02 -1.76
CA VAL A 214 -11.18 15.82 -1.64
C VAL A 214 -9.72 16.23 -1.40
N ASP A 215 -9.12 15.61 -0.39
CA ASP A 215 -7.70 15.74 -0.08
C ASP A 215 -7.09 14.38 0.27
N LEU A 216 -5.79 14.22 0.00
CA LEU A 216 -5.07 12.96 0.22
C LEU A 216 -3.79 13.23 0.99
N ARG A 217 -3.60 12.53 2.11
CA ARG A 217 -2.32 12.48 2.80
C ARG A 217 -1.46 11.39 2.17
N TYR A 218 -0.27 11.78 1.75
CA TYR A 218 0.70 10.95 1.05
C TYR A 218 2.01 10.85 1.84
N ASP A 219 2.62 9.66 1.88
CA ASP A 219 3.95 9.44 2.47
C ASP A 219 4.91 8.82 1.45
N ASN A 220 6.10 9.38 1.31
CA ASN A 220 7.18 8.88 0.45
C ASN A 220 8.52 8.75 1.18
N ILE A 221 8.53 8.83 2.51
CA ILE A 221 9.75 8.74 3.32
C ILE A 221 10.07 7.26 3.56
N HIS A 222 9.04 6.44 3.81
CA HIS A 222 9.18 5.03 4.15
C HIS A 222 8.51 4.09 3.13
N SER A 223 8.32 4.56 1.89
CA SER A 223 7.81 3.78 0.76
C SER A 223 8.54 4.18 -0.51
N TYR A 224 9.00 3.21 -1.31
CA TYR A 224 9.80 3.44 -2.51
C TYR A 224 9.07 4.30 -3.54
N GLN A 225 7.87 3.90 -3.93
CA GLN A 225 7.03 4.71 -4.82
C GLN A 225 6.21 5.76 -4.07
N GLY A 226 6.18 5.71 -2.74
CA GLY A 226 5.25 6.44 -1.87
C GLY A 226 3.90 5.73 -1.70
N MET A 227 2.99 6.30 -0.91
CA MET A 227 1.76 5.63 -0.50
C MET A 227 0.68 6.61 -0.01
N ALA A 228 -0.56 6.38 -0.43
CA ALA A 228 -1.76 6.99 0.12
C ALA A 228 -2.02 6.53 1.57
N CYS A 229 -2.03 7.48 2.51
CA CYS A 229 -2.19 7.20 3.93
C CYS A 229 -3.63 7.44 4.42
N VAL A 230 -4.20 8.60 4.07
CA VAL A 230 -5.56 8.98 4.48
C VAL A 230 -6.21 9.76 3.36
N LEU A 231 -7.34 9.27 2.86
CA LEU A 231 -8.24 10.03 1.99
C LEU A 231 -9.21 10.81 2.86
N GLN A 232 -9.39 12.09 2.55
CA GLN A 232 -10.31 12.98 3.22
C GLN A 232 -11.36 13.43 2.22
N ILE A 233 -12.63 13.24 2.57
CA ILE A 233 -13.78 13.67 1.76
C ILE A 233 -14.60 14.61 2.62
N SER A 234 -14.95 15.78 2.10
CA SER A 234 -15.79 16.76 2.79
C SER A 234 -17.05 17.03 1.99
N THR A 235 -18.20 16.89 2.63
CA THR A 235 -19.48 17.39 2.13
C THR A 235 -19.70 18.82 2.65
N ARG A 236 -20.93 19.34 2.53
CA ARG A 236 -21.26 20.66 3.10
C ARG A 236 -21.42 20.63 4.61
N SER A 237 -21.68 19.46 5.18
CA SER A 237 -22.01 19.27 6.59
C SER A 237 -20.95 18.47 7.34
N GLU A 238 -20.23 17.58 6.67
CA GLU A 238 -19.47 16.50 7.32
C GLU A 238 -18.13 16.25 6.66
N VAL A 239 -17.21 15.65 7.41
CA VAL A 239 -15.88 15.25 6.93
C VAL A 239 -15.65 13.78 7.23
N TYR A 240 -15.23 13.03 6.21
CA TYR A 240 -14.92 11.61 6.29
C TYR A 240 -13.42 11.39 6.10
N LYS A 241 -12.83 10.54 6.93
CA LYS A 241 -11.42 10.12 6.84
C LYS A 241 -11.34 8.62 6.63
N LEU A 242 -10.69 8.20 5.55
CA LEU A 242 -10.63 6.82 5.10
C LEU A 242 -9.17 6.37 4.97
N ARG A 243 -8.87 5.15 5.43
CA ARG A 243 -7.51 4.59 5.38
C ARG A 243 -7.34 3.44 4.39
N ARG A 244 -8.37 2.63 4.12
CA ARG A 244 -8.27 1.43 3.27
C ARG A 244 -9.59 1.13 2.54
N VAL A 245 -9.46 0.45 1.39
CA VAL A 245 -10.51 -0.05 0.48
C VAL A 245 -11.40 1.04 -0.10
N LEU A 246 -11.15 1.45 -1.35
CA LEU A 246 -11.74 2.69 -1.87
C LEU A 246 -12.27 2.62 -3.31
N GLN A 247 -12.18 1.47 -4.00
CA GLN A 247 -12.70 1.37 -5.38
C GLN A 247 -14.22 1.61 -5.46
N GLN A 248 -14.97 1.30 -4.39
CA GLN A 248 -16.40 1.58 -4.31
C GLN A 248 -16.70 3.08 -4.42
N LEU A 249 -15.75 3.94 -4.04
CA LEU A 249 -15.88 5.39 -4.19
C LEU A 249 -15.95 5.83 -5.65
N ASN A 250 -15.58 4.98 -6.62
CA ASN A 250 -15.78 5.31 -8.03
C ASN A 250 -17.26 5.59 -8.36
N VAL A 251 -18.23 5.06 -7.60
CA VAL A 251 -19.66 5.42 -7.77
C VAL A 251 -19.85 6.94 -7.63
N ILE A 252 -19.12 7.59 -6.71
CA ILE A 252 -19.16 9.03 -6.48
C ILE A 252 -18.13 9.75 -7.36
N PHE A 253 -16.88 9.27 -7.37
CA PHE A 253 -15.74 9.97 -7.98
C PHE A 253 -15.87 10.03 -9.51
N THR A 254 -16.44 9.01 -10.14
CA THR A 254 -16.65 8.97 -11.59
C THR A 254 -18.03 9.48 -12.00
N ASN A 255 -18.87 9.91 -11.05
CA ASN A 255 -20.17 10.49 -11.36
C ASN A 255 -19.98 11.91 -11.90
N PRO A 256 -20.35 12.21 -13.16
CA PRO A 256 -20.14 13.51 -13.78
C PRO A 256 -20.98 14.63 -13.14
N ASN A 257 -22.05 14.27 -12.43
CA ASN A 257 -22.96 15.24 -11.81
C ASN A 257 -22.48 15.70 -10.43
N ILE A 258 -21.56 14.96 -9.81
CA ILE A 258 -20.92 15.32 -8.54
C ILE A 258 -19.57 15.97 -8.88
N ILE A 259 -19.38 17.23 -8.49
CA ILE A 259 -18.09 17.93 -8.65
C ILE A 259 -17.12 17.37 -7.61
N LYS A 260 -15.90 17.04 -8.03
CA LYS A 260 -14.81 16.68 -7.12
C LYS A 260 -13.83 17.85 -7.08
N VAL A 261 -13.77 18.55 -5.95
CA VAL A 261 -12.91 19.72 -5.78
C VAL A 261 -11.62 19.29 -5.12
N PHE A 262 -10.51 19.55 -5.81
CA PHE A 262 -9.16 19.28 -5.34
C PHE A 262 -8.32 20.56 -5.36
N TYR A 263 -7.31 20.63 -4.50
CA TYR A 263 -6.29 21.69 -4.51
C TYR A 263 -4.91 21.08 -4.81
N GLN A 264 -4.23 21.58 -5.86
CA GLN A 264 -2.88 21.15 -6.27
C GLN A 264 -2.66 19.62 -6.32
N SER A 265 -3.61 18.89 -6.91
CA SER A 265 -3.76 17.43 -6.72
C SER A 265 -3.12 16.54 -7.76
N LYS A 266 -2.15 17.01 -8.56
CA LYS A 266 -1.55 16.18 -9.62
C LYS A 266 -1.02 14.84 -9.08
N GLN A 267 -0.31 14.89 -7.95
CA GLN A 267 0.18 13.68 -7.28
C GLN A 267 -0.95 12.88 -6.61
N HIS A 268 -1.98 13.54 -6.09
CA HIS A 268 -3.13 12.86 -5.48
C HIS A 268 -3.91 12.04 -6.51
N LEU A 269 -4.13 12.56 -7.72
CA LEU A 269 -4.79 11.82 -8.79
C LEU A 269 -4.03 10.56 -9.18
N LEU A 270 -2.70 10.65 -9.28
CA LEU A 270 -1.84 9.48 -9.56
C LEU A 270 -1.88 8.47 -8.40
N ALA A 271 -1.79 8.93 -7.15
CA ALA A 271 -1.86 8.06 -5.98
C ALA A 271 -3.25 7.40 -5.82
N LEU A 272 -4.33 8.11 -6.16
CA LEU A 272 -5.70 7.55 -6.19
C LEU A 272 -5.78 6.38 -7.18
N GLN A 273 -5.20 6.51 -8.38
CA GLN A 273 -5.19 5.44 -9.37
C GLN A 273 -4.30 4.27 -8.93
N ARG A 274 -3.05 4.58 -8.54
CA ARG A 274 -2.03 3.58 -8.20
C ARG A 274 -2.39 2.80 -6.94
N ASP A 275 -2.71 3.49 -5.85
CA ASP A 275 -2.84 2.87 -4.55
C ASP A 275 -4.28 2.37 -4.33
N LEU A 276 -5.27 3.09 -4.86
CA LEU A 276 -6.67 2.94 -4.46
C LEU A 276 -7.61 2.51 -5.60
N GLY A 277 -7.14 2.53 -6.85
CA GLY A 277 -7.97 2.22 -8.03
C GLY A 277 -9.12 3.21 -8.24
N ILE A 278 -8.96 4.46 -7.81
CA ILE A 278 -9.96 5.52 -7.94
C ILE A 278 -9.64 6.42 -9.14
N TYR A 279 -10.68 6.76 -9.90
CA TYR A 279 -10.64 7.66 -11.06
C TYR A 279 -11.58 8.84 -10.84
N VAL A 280 -11.28 9.99 -11.43
CA VAL A 280 -12.00 11.27 -11.23
C VAL A 280 -12.44 11.84 -12.57
#